data_AF-A0AAV6ZME3-F1
#
_entry.id   AF-A0AAV6ZME3-F1
#
_cell.length_a   1.000
_cell.length_b   1.000
_cell.length_c   1.000
_cell.angle_alpha   90.00
_cell.angle_beta   90.00
_cell.angle_gamma   90.00
#
_symmetry.space_group_name_H-M   'P 1'
#
loop_
_entity.id
_entity.type
_entity.pdbx_description
1 polymer ?
#
loop_
_entity_poly.entity_id
_entity_poly.type
_entity_poly.pdbx_seq_one_letter_code
_entity_poly.pdbx_strand_id
1 'polypeptide(L)'
;MRCSSNELLCRMLSQGHLCFLIFFLYLSVACCAALDSDDIMADVCQVGAPNILPSPPPPPPAKEIPIFVRFISLQNADGSWKLNPEFSSILGISQQDIEDKNPDQNVDSSVWATVLAVIWLHASCLDQREEWELLEGKALSWIKAKAGSSLDRFVGAGNELLKSSVDPKVFGL
;
A
#
# COMPACT_ATOMS: atom_id res chain seq x y z
N MET A 1 12.84 -23.94 -6.84
CA MET A 1 12.85 -24.17 -5.38
C MET A 1 11.54 -23.62 -4.83
N ARG A 2 10.64 -24.48 -4.34
CA ARG A 2 9.35 -24.05 -3.77
C ARG A 2 9.58 -23.72 -2.30
N CYS A 3 9.48 -22.44 -1.93
CA CYS A 3 9.32 -22.09 -0.51
C CYS A 3 7.99 -22.67 -0.03
N SER A 4 8.06 -23.54 0.99
CA SER A 4 6.88 -24.10 1.64
C SER A 4 6.18 -23.00 2.43
N SER A 5 4.85 -22.85 2.26
CA SER A 5 4.03 -21.84 2.97
C SER A 5 4.23 -21.83 4.49
N ASN A 6 4.71 -22.93 5.07
CA ASN A 6 4.93 -23.07 6.51
C ASN A 6 6.16 -22.31 7.02
N GLU A 7 7.19 -22.08 6.20
CA GLU A 7 8.38 -21.32 6.64
C GLU A 7 8.14 -19.80 6.62
N LEU A 8 7.32 -19.33 5.69
CA LEU A 8 6.85 -17.93 5.67
C LEU A 8 5.97 -17.66 6.89
N LEU A 9 5.07 -18.59 7.24
CA LEU A 9 4.27 -18.47 8.46
C LEU A 9 5.14 -18.42 9.73
N CYS A 10 6.16 -19.27 9.84
CA CYS A 10 7.04 -19.29 11.01
C CYS A 10 7.89 -18.02 11.13
N ARG A 11 8.34 -17.44 10.02
CA ARG A 11 9.06 -16.15 10.03
C ARG A 11 8.13 -14.97 10.36
N MET A 12 6.90 -14.96 9.84
CA MET A 12 5.90 -13.93 10.14
C MET A 12 5.44 -13.95 11.61
N LEU A 13 5.46 -15.12 12.27
CA LEU A 13 5.11 -15.25 13.68
C LEU A 13 6.23 -14.81 14.64
N SER A 14 7.47 -14.65 14.16
CA SER A 14 8.63 -14.33 14.99
C SER A 14 8.89 -12.83 15.20
N GLN A 15 8.25 -11.93 14.43
CA GLN A 15 8.56 -10.50 14.42
C GLN A 15 7.51 -9.57 15.08
N GLY A 16 6.72 -10.10 16.02
CA GLY A 16 5.91 -9.25 16.90
C GLY A 16 4.46 -9.07 16.45
N HIS A 17 3.59 -9.01 17.46
CA HIS A 17 2.14 -9.10 17.33
C HIS A 17 1.47 -7.90 16.62
N LEU A 18 2.18 -6.77 16.43
CA LEU A 18 1.57 -5.54 15.92
C LEU A 18 1.46 -5.51 14.39
N CYS A 19 2.49 -5.96 13.66
CA CYS A 19 2.45 -6.10 12.19
C CYS A 19 1.40 -7.11 11.70
N PHE A 20 1.17 -8.16 12.50
CA PHE A 20 0.19 -9.20 12.16
C PHE A 20 -1.24 -8.64 12.12
N LEU A 21 -1.57 -7.70 13.01
CA LEU A 21 -2.90 -7.10 13.06
C LEU A 21 -3.16 -6.15 11.88
N ILE A 22 -2.17 -5.37 11.44
CA ILE A 22 -2.30 -4.51 10.25
C ILE A 22 -2.54 -5.37 9.00
N PHE A 23 -1.77 -6.45 8.85
CA PHE A 23 -1.87 -7.33 7.69
C PHE A 23 -3.17 -8.17 7.67
N PHE A 24 -3.64 -8.66 8.82
CA PHE A 24 -4.89 -9.43 8.91
C PHE A 24 -6.15 -8.57 8.90
N LEU A 25 -6.13 -7.35 9.47
CA LEU A 25 -7.28 -6.45 9.42
C LEU A 25 -7.51 -5.92 8.00
N TYR A 26 -6.46 -5.64 7.21
CA TYR A 26 -6.63 -5.21 5.82
C TYR A 26 -7.11 -6.34 4.88
N LEU A 27 -6.66 -7.58 5.09
CA LEU A 27 -7.16 -8.72 4.31
C LEU A 27 -8.63 -9.05 4.63
N SER A 28 -9.08 -8.80 5.88
CA SER A 28 -10.48 -8.99 6.27
C SER A 28 -11.40 -7.90 5.73
N VAL A 29 -10.98 -6.63 5.70
CA VAL A 29 -11.81 -5.52 5.21
C VAL A 29 -12.00 -5.57 3.69
N ALA A 30 -11.01 -6.04 2.93
CA ALA A 30 -11.14 -6.22 1.48
C ALA A 30 -12.15 -7.31 1.08
N CYS A 31 -12.46 -8.26 1.97
CA CYS A 31 -13.49 -9.27 1.74
C CYS A 31 -14.92 -8.70 1.87
N CYS A 32 -15.11 -7.67 2.69
CA CYS A 32 -16.45 -7.10 2.95
C CYS A 32 -16.95 -6.17 1.84
N ALA A 33 -16.08 -5.62 0.99
CA ALA A 33 -16.49 -4.64 -0.03
C ALA A 33 -17.02 -5.26 -1.34
N ALA A 34 -17.14 -6.59 -1.43
CA ALA A 34 -17.49 -7.29 -2.68
C ALA A 34 -18.78 -8.13 -2.61
N LEU A 35 -19.61 -8.01 -1.57
CA LEU A 35 -20.90 -8.72 -1.50
C LEU A 35 -22.06 -7.80 -1.08
N ASP A 36 -23.20 -8.07 -1.74
CA ASP A 36 -24.56 -7.52 -1.67
C ASP A 36 -24.87 -6.32 -2.58
N SER A 37 -25.51 -6.47 -3.76
CA SER A 37 -26.79 -7.11 -4.13
C SER A 37 -28.03 -6.32 -3.72
N ASP A 38 -28.82 -5.96 -4.73
CA ASP A 38 -30.14 -5.33 -4.69
C ASP A 38 -31.18 -6.19 -3.93
N ASP A 39 -32.01 -5.60 -3.05
CA ASP A 39 -33.47 -5.42 -3.21
C ASP A 39 -34.26 -5.05 -1.91
N ILE A 40 -35.23 -4.13 -2.11
CA ILE A 40 -36.63 -4.10 -1.58
C ILE A 40 -36.99 -3.64 -0.13
N MET A 41 -37.59 -2.44 -0.10
CA MET A 41 -38.88 -1.99 0.48
C MET A 41 -39.30 -2.31 1.94
N ALA A 42 -39.64 -1.25 2.67
CA ALA A 42 -40.83 -1.20 3.52
C ALA A 42 -41.38 0.25 3.65
N ASP A 43 -42.70 0.37 3.53
CA ASP A 43 -43.51 1.60 3.46
C ASP A 43 -44.17 1.96 4.82
N VAL A 44 -44.29 3.28 5.06
CA VAL A 44 -45.25 4.10 5.86
C VAL A 44 -45.85 3.64 7.21
N CYS A 45 -45.69 4.52 8.23
CA CYS A 45 -46.69 5.09 9.18
C CYS A 45 -45.93 5.66 10.42
N GLN A 46 -46.20 6.78 11.10
CA GLN A 46 -47.11 7.94 11.02
C GLN A 46 -46.83 8.83 12.28
N VAL A 47 -47.11 10.14 12.19
CA VAL A 47 -47.44 11.11 13.29
C VAL A 47 -46.40 11.54 14.35
N GLY A 48 -45.92 12.79 14.19
CA GLY A 48 -46.10 13.91 15.16
C GLY A 48 -45.43 13.91 16.54
N ALA A 49 -44.32 14.66 16.67
CA ALA A 49 -44.04 15.64 17.73
C ALA A 49 -42.73 16.40 17.41
N PRO A 50 -42.61 17.74 17.59
CA PRO A 50 -41.34 18.43 17.43
C PRO A 50 -40.49 18.23 18.69
N ASN A 51 -39.87 17.07 18.83
CA ASN A 51 -38.80 16.90 19.80
C ASN A 51 -37.53 17.51 19.20
N ILE A 52 -37.19 18.72 19.63
CA ILE A 52 -35.86 19.30 19.41
C ILE A 52 -34.89 18.43 20.22
N LEU A 53 -34.34 17.40 19.58
CA LEU A 53 -33.24 16.63 20.14
C LEU A 53 -32.00 17.56 20.19
N PRO A 54 -31.28 17.64 21.31
CA PRO A 54 -30.00 18.35 21.33
C PRO A 54 -29.09 17.72 20.27
N SER A 55 -28.52 18.56 19.40
CA SER A 55 -27.57 18.11 18.37
C SER A 55 -26.47 17.27 19.03
N PRO A 56 -26.09 16.11 18.45
CA PRO A 56 -25.00 15.33 18.99
C PRO A 56 -23.73 16.20 19.09
N PRO A 57 -22.90 15.99 20.13
CA PRO A 57 -21.64 16.72 20.25
C PRO A 57 -20.81 16.52 18.98
N PRO A 58 -20.01 17.53 18.57
CA PRO A 58 -19.17 17.41 17.39
C PRO A 58 -18.29 16.16 17.52
N PRO A 59 -18.15 15.37 16.44
CA PRO A 59 -17.30 14.18 16.48
C PRO A 59 -15.89 14.58 16.92
N PRO A 60 -15.20 13.73 17.71
CA PRO A 60 -13.80 13.96 18.05
C PRO A 60 -13.00 14.25 16.77
N PRO A 61 -11.97 15.11 16.81
CA PRO A 61 -11.12 15.35 15.66
C PRO A 61 -10.63 14.01 15.13
N ALA A 62 -10.92 13.73 13.85
CA ALA A 62 -10.50 12.49 13.22
C ALA A 62 -8.99 12.38 13.34
N LYS A 63 -8.51 11.28 13.92
CA LYS A 63 -7.08 11.03 14.07
C LYS A 63 -6.47 10.93 12.67
N GLU A 64 -5.58 11.84 12.33
CA GLU A 64 -4.90 11.81 11.03
C GLU A 64 -4.14 10.49 10.89
N ILE A 65 -4.46 9.74 9.83
CA ILE A 65 -3.78 8.48 9.53
C ILE A 65 -2.39 8.83 8.99
N PRO A 66 -1.30 8.27 9.54
CA PRO A 66 0.05 8.54 9.05
C PRO A 66 0.17 8.22 7.55
N ILE A 67 0.91 9.06 6.82
CA ILE A 67 1.01 8.95 5.35
C ILE A 67 1.57 7.60 4.89
N PHE A 68 2.55 7.03 5.60
CA PHE A 68 3.10 5.73 5.28
C PHE A 68 2.07 4.60 5.42
N VAL A 69 1.15 4.70 6.41
CA VAL A 69 0.06 3.72 6.61
C VAL A 69 -0.84 3.72 5.39
N ARG A 70 -1.25 4.91 4.91
CA ARG A 70 -2.03 5.02 3.67
C ARG A 70 -1.28 4.42 2.49
N PHE A 71 0.02 4.66 2.39
CA PHE A 71 0.83 4.19 1.28
C PHE A 71 0.98 2.67 1.25
N ILE A 72 1.24 2.05 2.40
CA ILE A 72 1.36 0.59 2.49
C ILE A 72 0.05 -0.15 2.26
N SER A 73 -1.08 0.48 2.60
CA SER A 73 -2.42 -0.04 2.30
C SER A 73 -2.72 -0.17 0.81
N LEU A 74 -1.97 0.51 -0.06
CA LEU A 74 -2.10 0.38 -1.51
C LEU A 74 -1.41 -0.88 -2.06
N GLN A 75 -0.68 -1.64 -1.24
CA GLN A 75 -0.02 -2.86 -1.69
C GLN A 75 -1.06 -3.94 -2.05
N ASN A 76 -0.94 -4.50 -3.25
CA ASN A 76 -1.70 -5.69 -3.63
C ASN A 76 -1.26 -6.91 -2.81
N ALA A 77 -2.12 -7.91 -2.73
CA ALA A 77 -1.83 -9.15 -1.99
C ALA A 77 -0.55 -9.88 -2.48
N ASP A 78 -0.14 -9.68 -3.74
CA ASP A 78 1.07 -10.27 -4.33
C ASP A 78 2.37 -9.50 -3.99
N GLY A 79 2.27 -8.34 -3.36
CA GLY A 79 3.40 -7.49 -3.01
C GLY A 79 3.62 -6.28 -3.94
N SER A 80 2.87 -6.18 -5.04
CA SER A 80 3.00 -5.07 -6.00
C SER A 80 2.23 -3.82 -5.59
N TRP A 81 2.63 -2.67 -6.16
CA TRP A 81 1.80 -1.47 -6.23
C TRP A 81 1.42 -1.19 -7.68
N LYS A 82 0.30 -0.49 -7.85
CA LYS A 82 -0.13 0.06 -9.14
C LYS A 82 -0.08 1.58 -9.09
N LEU A 83 0.25 2.19 -10.21
CA LEU A 83 0.10 3.62 -10.36
C LEU A 83 -1.38 3.97 -10.35
N ASN A 84 -1.77 4.87 -9.46
CA ASN A 84 -3.11 5.41 -9.34
C ASN A 84 -3.04 6.84 -8.75
N PRO A 85 -4.16 7.58 -8.71
CA PRO A 85 -4.16 8.95 -8.18
C PRO A 85 -3.70 9.06 -6.72
N GLU A 86 -3.98 8.07 -5.87
CA GLU A 86 -3.57 8.09 -4.47
C GLU A 86 -2.07 7.83 -4.31
N PHE A 87 -1.53 6.88 -5.06
CA PHE A 87 -0.11 6.58 -5.13
C PHE A 87 0.70 7.81 -5.52
N SER A 88 0.33 8.43 -6.66
CA SER A 88 0.98 9.64 -7.16
C SER A 88 0.86 10.83 -6.19
N SER A 89 -0.31 10.99 -5.55
CA SER A 89 -0.51 12.01 -4.53
C SER A 89 0.41 11.84 -3.31
N ILE A 90 0.69 10.62 -2.88
CA ILE A 90 1.59 10.37 -1.74
C ILE A 90 3.04 10.68 -2.09
N LEU A 91 3.46 10.37 -3.32
CA LEU A 91 4.79 10.71 -3.84
C LEU A 91 4.95 12.22 -4.08
N GLY A 92 3.84 12.95 -4.26
CA GLY A 92 3.86 14.37 -4.63
C GLY A 92 4.32 14.59 -6.08
N ILE A 93 4.13 13.60 -6.95
CA ILE A 93 4.55 13.62 -8.36
C ILE A 93 3.34 13.25 -9.22
N SER A 94 3.13 13.91 -10.36
CA SER A 94 1.99 13.60 -11.22
C SER A 94 2.12 12.19 -11.83
N GLN A 95 0.98 11.54 -12.14
CA GLN A 95 1.00 10.22 -12.80
C GLN A 95 1.75 10.28 -14.14
N GLN A 96 1.57 11.37 -14.90
CA GLN A 96 2.26 11.58 -16.16
C GLN A 96 3.78 11.64 -15.97
N ASP A 97 4.28 12.43 -15.00
CA ASP A 97 5.72 12.53 -14.75
C ASP A 97 6.31 11.19 -14.28
N ILE A 98 5.54 10.40 -13.50
CA ILE A 98 5.94 9.05 -13.11
C ILE A 98 6.06 8.17 -14.36
N GLU A 99 5.07 8.16 -15.24
CA GLU A 99 5.06 7.34 -16.46
C GLU A 99 6.16 7.75 -17.45
N ASP A 100 6.38 9.06 -17.63
CA ASP A 100 7.40 9.62 -18.53
C ASP A 100 8.83 9.27 -18.11
N LYS A 101 9.02 9.02 -16.81
CA LYS A 101 10.31 8.62 -16.22
C LYS A 101 10.47 7.12 -16.08
N ASN A 102 9.47 6.32 -16.47
CA ASN A 102 9.59 4.86 -16.49
C ASN A 102 10.74 4.45 -17.44
N PRO A 103 11.80 3.82 -16.93
CA PRO A 103 12.97 3.49 -17.74
C PRO A 103 12.71 2.39 -18.78
N ASP A 104 11.67 1.56 -18.63
CA ASP A 104 11.35 0.51 -19.59
C ASP A 104 9.83 0.31 -19.72
N GLN A 105 9.29 0.77 -20.85
CA GLN A 105 7.86 0.66 -21.18
C GLN A 105 7.44 -0.76 -21.61
N ASN A 106 8.40 -1.67 -21.82
CA ASN A 106 8.09 -3.07 -22.16
C ASN A 106 7.82 -3.94 -20.94
N VAL A 107 8.16 -3.44 -19.74
CA VAL A 107 7.88 -4.09 -18.47
C VAL A 107 6.56 -3.57 -17.92
N ASP A 108 5.83 -4.43 -17.21
CA ASP A 108 4.59 -4.06 -16.50
C ASP A 108 4.82 -2.79 -15.65
N SER A 109 3.97 -1.78 -15.82
CA SER A 109 4.08 -0.51 -15.10
C SER A 109 4.00 -0.66 -13.57
N SER A 110 3.43 -1.77 -13.09
CA SER A 110 3.43 -2.14 -11.68
C SER A 110 4.84 -2.42 -11.15
N VAL A 111 5.78 -2.86 -11.99
CA VAL A 111 7.21 -2.96 -11.60
C VAL A 111 7.76 -1.59 -11.26
N TRP A 112 7.52 -0.61 -12.13
CA TRP A 112 7.97 0.75 -11.89
C TRP A 112 7.36 1.33 -10.62
N ALA A 113 6.04 1.22 -10.45
CA ALA A 113 5.35 1.69 -9.26
C ALA A 113 5.87 1.00 -7.98
N THR A 114 6.09 -0.32 -8.03
CA THR A 114 6.58 -1.07 -6.85
C THR A 114 8.00 -0.66 -6.48
N VAL A 115 8.90 -0.39 -7.45
CA VAL A 115 10.25 0.11 -7.17
C VAL A 115 10.19 1.49 -6.52
N LEU A 116 9.39 2.41 -7.06
CA LEU A 116 9.19 3.73 -6.47
C LEU A 116 8.64 3.66 -5.05
N ALA A 117 7.73 2.71 -4.78
CA ALA A 117 7.18 2.52 -3.45
C ALA A 117 8.25 2.16 -2.42
N VAL A 118 9.11 1.19 -2.77
CA VAL A 118 10.20 0.76 -1.88
C VAL A 118 11.20 1.90 -1.65
N ILE A 119 11.60 2.62 -2.71
CA ILE A 119 12.52 3.77 -2.57
C ILE A 119 11.91 4.83 -1.66
N TRP A 120 10.63 5.16 -1.85
CA TRP A 120 9.95 6.18 -1.06
C TRP A 120 9.85 5.80 0.42
N LEU A 121 9.56 4.53 0.75
CA LEU A 121 9.52 4.06 2.14
C LEU A 121 10.88 4.22 2.84
N HIS A 122 11.98 3.86 2.16
CA HIS A 122 13.33 4.04 2.70
C HIS A 122 13.74 5.50 2.82
N ALA A 123 13.34 6.35 1.86
CA ALA A 123 13.73 7.75 1.85
C ALA A 123 12.92 8.61 2.84
N SER A 124 11.64 8.29 3.05
CA SER A 124 10.69 9.18 3.73
C SER A 124 10.22 8.66 5.09
N CYS A 125 10.32 7.35 5.35
CA CYS A 125 9.67 6.70 6.50
C CYS A 125 10.55 5.65 7.18
N LEU A 126 11.87 5.88 7.17
CA LEU A 126 12.84 4.94 7.73
C LEU A 126 12.64 4.70 9.24
N ASP A 127 12.21 5.73 9.98
CA ASP A 127 11.92 5.64 11.41
C ASP A 127 10.73 4.72 11.72
N GLN A 128 9.91 4.38 10.72
CA GLN A 128 8.77 3.46 10.85
C GLN A 128 9.03 2.11 10.20
N ARG A 129 10.30 1.76 9.95
CA ARG A 129 10.69 0.53 9.24
C ARG A 129 10.01 -0.73 9.78
N GLU A 130 9.94 -0.87 11.10
CA GLU A 130 9.32 -2.05 11.74
C GLU A 130 7.88 -2.28 11.25
N GLU A 131 7.13 -1.22 10.90
CA GLU A 131 5.74 -1.33 10.45
C GLU A 131 5.61 -1.84 9.00
N TRP A 132 6.61 -1.60 8.15
CA TRP A 132 6.52 -1.85 6.71
C TRP A 132 7.57 -2.82 6.14
N GLU A 133 8.56 -3.27 6.92
CA GLU A 133 9.63 -4.14 6.42
C GLU A 133 9.14 -5.51 5.89
N LEU A 134 8.04 -6.03 6.44
CA LEU A 134 7.42 -7.25 5.92
C LEU A 134 6.79 -7.04 4.53
N LEU A 135 6.17 -5.87 4.32
CA LEU A 135 5.56 -5.49 3.06
C LEU A 135 6.65 -5.23 2.00
N GLU A 136 7.74 -4.58 2.40
CA GLU A 136 8.94 -4.46 1.58
C GLU A 136 9.46 -5.84 1.14
N GLY A 137 9.61 -6.79 2.06
CA GLY A 137 10.09 -8.14 1.74
C GLY A 137 9.26 -8.84 0.66
N LYS A 138 7.93 -8.65 0.69
CA LYS A 138 7.02 -9.15 -0.35
C LYS A 138 7.23 -8.42 -1.68
N ALA A 139 7.33 -7.10 -1.64
CA ALA A 139 7.54 -6.26 -2.82
C ALA A 139 8.85 -6.62 -3.54
N LEU A 140 9.94 -6.76 -2.78
CA LEU A 140 11.25 -7.15 -3.31
C LEU A 140 11.22 -8.53 -3.94
N SER A 141 10.54 -9.49 -3.29
CA SER A 141 10.36 -10.84 -3.85
C SER A 141 9.58 -10.80 -5.16
N TRP A 142 8.54 -9.97 -5.23
CA TRP A 142 7.72 -9.80 -6.44
C TRP A 142 8.50 -9.10 -7.57
N ILE A 143 9.20 -8.00 -7.30
CA ILE A 143 9.99 -7.27 -8.31
C ILE A 143 11.10 -8.15 -8.89
N LYS A 144 11.83 -8.89 -8.06
CA LYS A 144 12.90 -9.79 -8.53
C LYS A 144 12.39 -10.84 -9.51
N ALA A 145 11.16 -11.31 -9.34
CA ALA A 145 10.52 -12.25 -10.26
C ALA A 145 10.03 -11.62 -11.57
N LYS A 146 9.90 -10.28 -11.63
CA LYS A 146 9.27 -9.55 -12.75
C LYS A 146 10.26 -8.68 -13.55
N ALA A 147 11.14 -7.94 -12.87
CA ALA A 147 12.07 -7.00 -13.49
C ALA A 147 13.31 -7.70 -14.10
N GLY A 148 13.71 -8.85 -13.55
CA GLY A 148 14.90 -9.56 -14.04
C GLY A 148 16.16 -8.68 -13.99
N SER A 149 16.88 -8.60 -15.10
CA SER A 149 18.17 -7.89 -15.21
C SER A 149 18.06 -6.37 -15.38
N SER A 150 16.87 -5.77 -15.48
CA SER A 150 16.69 -4.32 -15.65
C SER A 150 16.46 -3.57 -14.33
N LEU A 151 16.46 -4.29 -13.20
CA LEU A 151 16.15 -3.73 -11.87
C LEU A 151 17.09 -2.60 -11.47
N ASP A 152 18.37 -2.67 -11.82
CA ASP A 152 19.36 -1.61 -11.56
C ASP A 152 18.97 -0.28 -12.19
N ARG A 153 18.49 -0.33 -13.45
CA ARG A 153 18.03 0.85 -14.19
C ARG A 153 16.77 1.46 -13.55
N PHE A 154 15.84 0.61 -13.06
CA PHE A 154 14.68 1.07 -12.31
C PHE A 154 15.08 1.76 -11.00
N VAL A 155 15.98 1.17 -10.21
CA VAL A 155 16.44 1.77 -8.95
C VAL A 155 17.14 3.11 -9.20
N GLY A 156 17.99 3.18 -10.22
CA GLY A 156 18.67 4.43 -10.62
C GLY A 156 17.69 5.53 -11.00
N ALA A 157 16.76 5.25 -11.92
CA ALA A 157 15.74 6.21 -12.35
C ALA A 157 14.83 6.63 -11.19
N GLY A 158 14.49 5.71 -10.28
CA GLY A 158 13.63 5.99 -9.13
C GLY A 158 14.29 6.91 -8.11
N ASN A 159 15.57 6.69 -7.81
CA ASN A 159 16.35 7.59 -6.95
C ASN A 159 16.45 9.00 -7.55
N GLU A 160 16.65 9.11 -8.88
CA GLU A 160 16.65 10.41 -9.58
C GLU A 160 15.29 11.11 -9.48
N LEU A 161 14.20 10.40 -9.77
CA LEU A 161 12.84 10.94 -9.73
C LEU A 161 12.44 11.42 -8.33
N LEU A 162 12.74 10.61 -7.30
CA LEU A 162 12.41 10.91 -5.90
C LEU A 162 13.45 11.80 -5.21
N LYS A 163 14.53 12.20 -5.92
CA LYS A 163 15.65 12.98 -5.39
C LYS A 163 16.23 12.35 -4.11
N SER A 164 16.34 11.02 -4.12
CA SER A 164 16.83 10.21 -3.00
C SER A 164 18.14 9.49 -3.35
N SER A 165 18.66 8.69 -2.42
CA SER A 165 19.91 7.94 -2.60
C SER A 165 19.85 6.60 -1.88
N VAL A 166 18.77 5.84 -2.11
CA VAL A 166 18.60 4.50 -1.52
C VAL A 166 19.61 3.54 -2.15
N ASP A 167 20.34 2.81 -1.30
CA ASP A 167 21.36 1.85 -1.74
C ASP A 167 20.71 0.72 -2.57
N PRO A 168 21.18 0.45 -3.80
CA PRO A 168 20.70 -0.67 -4.62
C PRO A 168 20.74 -2.04 -3.92
N LYS A 169 21.57 -2.21 -2.89
CA LYS A 169 21.60 -3.43 -2.06
C LYS A 169 20.28 -3.72 -1.36
N VAL A 170 19.45 -2.70 -1.09
CA VAL A 170 18.07 -2.89 -0.61
C VAL A 170 17.28 -3.79 -1.57
N PHE A 171 17.50 -3.62 -2.86
CA PHE A 171 16.89 -4.43 -3.92
C PHE A 171 17.64 -5.75 -4.17
N GLY A 172 18.71 -6.03 -3.44
CA GLY A 172 19.57 -7.21 -3.62
C GLY A 172 20.42 -7.18 -4.88
N LEU A 173 20.78 -5.97 -5.34
CA LEU A 173 21.73 -5.71 -6.42
C LEU A 173 23.16 -5.54 -5.90
#